data_AF-A0A4R6EV87-F1
#
_entry.id   AF-A0A4R6EV87-F1
#
_cell.length_a   1.000
_cell.length_b   1.000
_cell.length_c   1.000
_cell.angle_alpha   90.00
_cell.angle_beta   90.00
_cell.angle_gamma   90.00
#
_symmetry.space_group_name_H-M   'P 1'
#
loop_
_entity.id
_entity.type
_entity.pdbx_description
1 polymer ?
#
loop_
_entity_poly.entity_id
_entity_poly.type
_entity_poly.pdbx_seq_one_letter_code
_entity_poly.pdbx_strand_id
1 'polypeptide(L)'
;MRDQLILIDPSIPYAAVTKASLKDDPLPVPPTPPQLEDCCHSGCDPCIFDLHEDALERYRIALAAWESRHAQMPGKSRPRRSVQADKPACPRT
;
A
#
# COMPACT_ATOMS: atom_id res chain seq x y z
N MET A 1 -20.77 30.41 -7.87
CA MET A 1 -21.08 29.14 -8.57
C MET A 1 -20.15 28.99 -9.78
N ARG A 2 -18.85 29.01 -9.54
CA ARG A 2 -17.79 28.82 -10.56
C ARG A 2 -16.89 27.73 -10.02
N ASP A 3 -17.39 26.51 -10.05
CA ASP A 3 -16.61 25.34 -9.65
C ASP A 3 -16.59 24.36 -10.81
N GLN A 4 -15.73 24.71 -11.77
CA GLN A 4 -15.32 23.85 -12.86
C GLN A 4 -14.03 24.45 -13.42
N LEU A 5 -12.89 23.83 -13.10
CA LEU A 5 -12.01 23.13 -14.06
C LEU A 5 -10.56 23.05 -13.55
N ILE A 6 -10.27 21.96 -12.84
CA ILE A 6 -9.08 21.13 -13.09
C ILE A 6 -9.67 19.86 -13.72
N LEU A 7 -10.06 19.85 -14.99
CA LEU A 7 -9.23 19.48 -16.16
C LEU A 7 -8.33 18.27 -15.90
N ILE A 8 -8.96 17.11 -15.79
CA ILE A 8 -8.39 15.87 -16.31
C ILE A 8 -8.26 16.07 -17.83
N ASP A 9 -7.02 16.06 -18.32
CA ASP A 9 -6.69 16.31 -19.72
C ASP A 9 -7.40 15.30 -20.65
N PRO A 10 -8.24 15.73 -21.61
CA PRO A 10 -9.01 14.83 -22.47
C PRO A 10 -8.14 14.05 -23.48
N SER A 11 -6.83 14.32 -23.54
CA SER A 11 -5.88 13.58 -24.38
C SER A 11 -5.25 12.37 -23.67
N ILE A 12 -5.44 12.21 -22.36
CA ILE A 12 -4.97 11.01 -21.66
C ILE A 12 -6.11 9.99 -21.65
N PRO A 13 -5.96 8.79 -22.26
CA PRO A 13 -6.91 7.72 -22.07
C PRO A 13 -6.81 7.21 -20.62
N TYR A 14 -7.43 7.92 -19.68
CA TYR A 14 -7.60 7.51 -18.28
C TYR A 14 -8.32 6.16 -18.14
N ALA A 15 -8.92 5.66 -19.23
CA ALA A 15 -9.51 4.33 -19.33
C ALA A 15 -8.48 3.18 -19.39
N ALA A 16 -7.19 3.44 -19.62
CA ALA A 16 -6.17 2.38 -19.70
C ALA A 16 -5.61 1.95 -18.34
N VAL A 17 -5.80 2.75 -17.27
CA VAL A 17 -5.32 2.41 -15.91
C VAL A 17 -6.24 1.41 -15.20
N THR A 18 -7.47 1.18 -15.67
CA THR A 18 -8.51 0.59 -14.81
C THR A 18 -8.92 -0.84 -15.11
N LYS A 19 -8.36 -1.53 -16.13
CA LYS A 19 -8.81 -2.91 -16.44
C LYS A 19 -7.84 -4.03 -16.06
N ALA A 20 -6.53 -3.76 -16.02
CA ALA A 20 -5.53 -4.74 -15.60
C ALA A 20 -5.31 -4.73 -14.07
N SER A 21 -5.40 -3.57 -13.42
CA SER A 21 -5.10 -3.43 -11.99
C SER A 21 -6.16 -4.02 -11.05
N LEU A 22 -7.39 -4.29 -11.53
CA LEU A 22 -8.46 -4.85 -10.70
C LEU A 22 -8.30 -6.35 -10.39
N LYS A 23 -7.41 -7.08 -11.09
CA LYS A 23 -7.27 -8.53 -10.95
C LYS A 23 -6.29 -8.98 -9.87
N ASP A 24 -5.28 -8.16 -9.60
CA ASP A 24 -4.20 -8.52 -8.70
C ASP A 24 -4.28 -7.79 -7.35
N ASP A 25 -5.30 -6.94 -7.16
CA ASP A 25 -5.58 -6.14 -5.95
C ASP A 25 -4.30 -5.86 -5.13
N PRO A 26 -3.27 -5.22 -5.74
CA PRO A 26 -1.97 -5.11 -5.10
C PRO A 26 -2.06 -4.25 -3.84
N LEU A 27 -1.19 -4.52 -2.88
CA LEU A 27 -1.08 -3.71 -1.66
C LEU A 27 -0.83 -2.24 -2.06
N PRO A 28 -1.63 -1.28 -1.56
CA PRO A 28 -1.35 0.13 -1.81
C PRO A 28 0.05 0.48 -1.29
N VAL A 29 0.74 1.38 -1.98
CA VAL A 29 2.09 1.82 -1.60
C VAL A 29 1.98 3.19 -0.91
N PRO A 30 2.64 3.40 0.24
CA PRO A 30 2.61 4.69 0.92
C PRO A 30 3.28 5.78 0.06
N PRO A 31 2.79 7.03 0.12
CA PRO A 31 3.45 8.15 -0.54
C PRO A 31 4.83 8.39 0.07
N THR A 32 5.78 8.80 -0.77
CA THR A 32 7.12 9.20 -0.31
C THR A 32 7.04 10.53 0.43
N PRO A 33 7.64 10.64 1.63
CA PRO A 33 7.63 11.89 2.36
C PRO A 33 8.44 12.97 1.63
N PRO A 34 7.90 14.18 1.43
CA PRO A 34 8.65 15.29 0.85
C PRO A 34 9.81 15.68 1.76
N GLN A 35 10.90 16.12 1.14
CA GLN A 35 12.04 16.67 1.86
C GLN A 35 11.83 18.15 2.18
N LEU A 36 12.66 18.71 3.06
CA LEU A 36 12.56 20.13 3.41
C LEU A 36 12.93 21.02 2.21
N GLU A 37 13.79 20.55 1.33
CA GLU A 37 14.17 21.23 0.10
C GLU A 37 13.02 21.30 -0.93
N ASP A 38 12.04 20.39 -0.83
CA ASP A 38 10.80 20.43 -1.62
C ASP A 38 9.83 21.50 -1.10
N CYS A 39 10.04 21.99 0.13
CA CYS A 39 9.27 23.07 0.70
C CYS A 39 9.69 24.41 0.10
N CYS A 40 8.70 25.11 -0.45
CA CYS A 40 8.85 26.44 -1.06
C CYS A 40 9.34 27.54 -0.08
N HIS A 41 9.34 27.29 1.24
CA HIS A 41 9.81 28.17 2.33
C HIS A 41 9.26 29.61 2.36
N SER A 42 8.35 29.98 1.46
CA SER A 42 7.80 31.32 1.31
C SER A 42 6.30 31.38 1.56
N GLY A 43 5.72 30.30 2.12
CA GLY A 43 4.31 30.23 2.48
C GLY A 43 3.38 29.87 1.33
N CYS A 44 3.83 29.01 0.40
CA CYS A 44 2.96 28.45 -0.64
C CYS A 44 1.76 27.69 -0.01
N ASP A 45 0.55 27.92 -0.53
CA ASP A 45 -0.71 27.24 -0.16
C ASP A 45 -1.34 26.62 -1.43
N PRO A 46 -1.50 25.28 -1.50
CA PRO A 46 -1.27 24.29 -0.44
C PRO A 46 0.22 23.95 -0.24
N CYS A 47 0.62 23.72 1.01
CA CYS A 47 1.98 23.29 1.32
C CYS A 47 2.21 21.86 0.80
N ILE A 48 3.44 21.54 0.39
CA ILE A 48 3.79 20.17 -0.06
C ILE A 48 3.55 19.14 1.06
N PHE A 49 3.71 19.56 2.32
CA PHE A 49 3.41 18.72 3.48
C PHE A 49 1.90 18.46 3.60
N ASP A 50 1.06 19.47 3.37
CA ASP A 50 -0.40 19.32 3.39
C ASP A 50 -0.87 18.34 2.30
N LEU A 51 -0.33 18.48 1.08
CA LEU A 51 -0.61 17.55 -0.02
C LEU A 51 -0.18 16.12 0.29
N HIS A 52 0.93 15.96 1.01
CA HIS A 52 1.41 14.66 1.46
C HIS A 52 0.52 14.07 2.56
N GLU A 53 0.01 14.88 3.48
CA GLU A 53 -0.95 14.44 4.50
C GLU A 53 -2.26 13.96 3.87
N ASP A 54 -2.79 14.68 2.89
CA ASP A 54 -3.95 14.26 2.09
C ASP A 54 -3.69 12.94 1.37
N ALA A 55 -2.50 12.77 0.79
CA ALA A 55 -2.10 11.53 0.12
C ALA A 55 -2.00 10.37 1.12
N LEU A 56 -1.49 10.61 2.33
CA LEU A 56 -1.43 9.62 3.40
C LEU A 56 -2.82 9.20 3.87
N GLU A 57 -3.77 10.13 3.95
CA GLU A 57 -5.16 9.82 4.30
C GLU A 57 -5.78 8.87 3.27
N ARG A 58 -5.65 9.21 1.98
CA ARG A 58 -6.12 8.34 0.87
C ARG A 58 -5.47 6.96 0.92
N TYR A 59 -4.17 6.91 1.20
CA TYR A 59 -3.43 5.66 1.37
C TYR A 59 -4.00 4.81 2.51
N ARG A 60 -4.27 5.41 3.69
CA ARG A 60 -4.84 4.70 4.85
C ARG A 60 -6.22 4.12 4.54
N ILE A 61 -7.07 4.88 3.84
CA ILE A 61 -8.39 4.39 3.40
C ILE A 61 -8.24 3.20 2.45
N ALA A 62 -7.34 3.32 1.46
CA ALA A 62 -7.08 2.25 0.50
C ALA A 62 -6.52 1.00 1.19
N LEU A 63 -5.62 1.17 2.17
CA LEU A 63 -5.03 0.08 2.95
C LEU A 63 -6.10 -0.65 3.77
N ALA A 64 -6.95 0.07 4.48
CA ALA A 64 -8.04 -0.54 5.25
C ALA A 64 -9.03 -1.31 4.36
N ALA A 65 -9.35 -0.75 3.18
CA ALA A 65 -10.18 -1.44 2.19
C ALA A 65 -9.49 -2.69 1.65
N TRP A 66 -8.19 -2.64 1.40
CA TRP A 66 -7.37 -3.77 0.95
C TRP A 66 -7.31 -4.86 2.02
N GLU A 67 -7.03 -4.50 3.27
CA GLU A 67 -6.99 -5.41 4.42
C GLU A 67 -8.34 -6.10 4.61
N SER A 68 -9.47 -5.40 4.45
CA SER A 68 -10.80 -5.98 4.54
C SER A 68 -11.05 -7.05 3.46
N ARG A 69 -10.50 -6.87 2.25
CA ARG A 69 -10.58 -7.87 1.17
C ARG A 69 -9.68 -9.08 1.45
N HIS A 70 -8.53 -8.86 2.08
CA HIS A 70 -7.50 -9.89 2.29
C HIS A 70 -7.54 -10.60 3.66
N ALA A 71 -8.16 -10.01 4.69
CA ALA A 71 -8.36 -10.63 6.00
C ALA A 71 -9.21 -11.91 5.92
N GLN A 72 -9.98 -12.03 4.84
CA GLN A 72 -10.80 -13.19 4.51
C GLN A 72 -10.00 -14.34 3.85
N MET A 73 -8.68 -14.18 3.64
CA MET A 73 -7.80 -15.25 3.16
C MET A 73 -7.07 -15.92 4.34
N PRO A 74 -7.65 -16.95 4.99
CA PRO A 74 -6.91 -17.76 5.95
C PRO A 74 -5.94 -18.67 5.17
N GLY A 75 -4.65 -18.35 5.18
CA GLY A 75 -3.62 -19.27 4.69
C GLY A 75 -2.22 -18.66 4.84
N LYS A 76 -1.33 -19.16 5.70
CA LYS A 76 -0.91 -20.56 5.76
C LYS A 76 -0.38 -20.85 7.17
N SER A 77 -1.19 -21.48 8.03
CA SER A 77 -0.65 -22.17 9.20
C SER A 77 0.18 -23.34 8.69
N ARG A 78 1.47 -23.09 8.45
CA ARG A 78 2.45 -24.13 8.13
C ARG A 78 2.39 -25.14 9.27
N PRO A 79 2.04 -26.42 9.03
CA PRO A 79 2.02 -27.38 10.12
C PRO A 79 3.45 -27.48 10.63
N ARG A 80 3.65 -27.03 11.87
CA ARG A 80 4.93 -27.13 12.57
C ARG A 80 5.14 -28.61 12.82
N ARG A 81 5.90 -29.26 11.94
CA ARG A 81 6.20 -30.69 12.00
C ARG A 81 6.94 -30.96 13.31
N SER A 82 6.23 -31.47 14.31
CA SER A 82 6.78 -31.97 15.56
C SER A 82 7.54 -33.26 15.28
N VAL A 83 8.86 -33.18 15.08
CA VAL A 83 9.71 -34.37 15.10
C VAL A 83 10.12 -34.59 16.56
N GLN A 84 9.29 -35.34 17.28
CA GLN A 84 9.76 -36.15 18.39
C GLN A 84 10.41 -37.40 17.78
N ALA A 85 11.69 -37.58 18.07
CA ALA A 85 12.40 -38.85 17.94
C ALA A 85 13.53 -38.85 18.95
N ASP A 86 13.14 -39.07 20.20
CA ASP A 86 13.92 -39.84 21.16
C ASP A 86 14.41 -41.15 20.52
N LYS A 87 15.72 -41.44 20.61
CA LYS A 87 16.31 -42.76 20.94
C LYS A 87 17.85 -42.74 20.81
N PRO A 88 18.56 -43.65 21.51
CA PRO A 88 19.75 -43.31 22.28
C PRO A 88 21.06 -43.73 21.62
N ALA A 89 22.16 -43.22 22.18
CA ALA A 89 23.54 -43.49 21.80
C ALA A 89 23.85 -45.00 21.73
N CYS A 90 24.37 -45.45 20.59
CA CYS A 90 25.08 -46.72 20.50
C CYS A 90 26.54 -46.51 20.95
N PRO A 91 27.07 -47.27 21.92
CA PRO A 91 28.49 -47.27 22.25
C PRO A 91 29.23 -48.15 21.25
N ARG A 92 30.42 -47.74 20.81
CA ARG A 92 31.32 -48.65 20.08
C ARG A 92 32.62 -48.83 20.85
N THR A 93 32.91 -50.11 21.06
CA THR A 93 34.09 -50.70 21.69
C THR A 93 35.41 -50.33 21.02
#